data_AF-A0A927PQZ5-F1
#
_entry.id   AF-A0A927PQZ5-F1
#
_cell.length_a   1.000
_cell.length_b   1.000
_cell.length_c   1.000
_cell.angle_alpha   90.00
_cell.angle_beta   90.00
_cell.angle_gamma   90.00
#
_symmetry.space_group_name_H-M   'P 1'
#
loop_
_entity.id
_entity.type
_entity.pdbx_description
1 polymer ?
#
loop_
_entity_poly.entity_id
_entity_poly.type
_entity_poly.pdbx_seq_one_letter_code
_entity_poly.pdbx_strand_id
1 'polypeptide(L)'
;MAWMLSPRKAFDGAAPIEACLGRDACMRGVLMHGLGLGLDVDKPAIDALMAHDDDDGFDEAEFDHLHGAASAPDTPGRLSRSRTGRATRLRLYTATLADTRDNVMIQAFHASMARNAEEVRARLVGRFGPDLADAADIRPGIHRASPIVMALVPDAVVEMIRRMQGDHRSPAARTFGVDIQQCIQA
;
A
#
# COMPACT_ATOMS: atom_id res chain seq x y z
N MET A 1 -13.46 14.47 21.20
CA MET A 1 -12.81 15.78 20.95
C MET A 1 -12.13 16.37 22.17
N ALA A 2 -12.75 16.42 23.36
CA ALA A 2 -12.13 16.97 24.58
C ALA A 2 -10.76 16.36 24.93
N TRP A 3 -10.56 15.07 24.60
CA TRP A 3 -9.30 14.38 24.87
C TRP A 3 -8.07 14.97 24.16
N MET A 4 -8.25 15.61 23.00
CA MET A 4 -7.15 16.19 22.21
C MET A 4 -6.58 17.49 22.82
N LEU A 5 -7.35 18.10 23.72
CA LEU A 5 -7.03 19.38 24.37
C LEU A 5 -6.57 19.18 25.82
N SER A 6 -6.60 17.95 26.34
CA SER A 6 -6.20 17.63 27.71
C SER A 6 -4.82 16.97 27.73
N PRO A 7 -3.95 17.30 28.71
CA PRO A 7 -2.68 16.61 28.97
C PRO A 7 -2.80 15.09 28.96
N ARG A 8 -1.86 14.40 28.31
CA ARG A 8 -1.82 12.93 28.24
C ARG A 8 -0.44 12.36 28.50
N LYS A 9 -0.39 11.26 29.24
CA LYS A 9 0.87 10.57 29.58
C LYS A 9 1.62 10.05 28.34
N ALA A 10 0.89 9.54 27.34
CA ALA A 10 1.43 9.13 26.05
C ALA A 10 2.17 10.25 25.28
N PHE A 11 1.87 11.51 25.62
CA PHE A 11 2.42 12.72 25.02
C PHE A 11 3.24 13.55 26.01
N ASP A 12 3.85 12.89 27.01
CA ASP A 12 4.70 13.54 28.03
C ASP A 12 3.99 14.66 28.81
N GLY A 13 2.67 14.54 28.98
CA GLY A 13 1.84 15.54 29.66
C GLY A 13 1.41 16.71 28.78
N ALA A 14 1.78 16.75 27.50
CA ALA A 14 1.28 17.74 26.55
C ALA A 14 -0.13 17.39 26.05
N ALA A 15 -0.83 18.39 25.51
CA ALA A 15 -2.09 18.17 24.80
C ALA A 15 -1.82 17.49 23.44
N PRO A 16 -2.55 16.43 23.06
CA PRO A 16 -2.32 15.72 21.81
C PRO A 16 -2.33 16.61 20.56
N ILE A 17 -3.19 17.64 20.52
CA ILE A 17 -3.27 18.54 19.37
C ILE A 17 -1.97 19.33 19.13
N GLU A 18 -1.24 19.65 20.20
CA GLU A 18 0.02 20.38 20.14
C GLU A 18 1.20 19.42 19.93
N ALA A 19 1.17 18.28 20.63
CA ALA A 19 2.22 17.27 20.53
C ALA A 19 2.29 16.66 19.13
N CYS A 20 1.15 16.40 18.48
CA CYS A 20 1.08 15.83 17.12
C CYS A 20 1.62 16.73 16.01
N LEU A 21 2.09 17.95 16.33
CA LEU A 21 2.88 18.75 15.39
C LEU A 21 4.28 18.15 15.16
N GLY A 22 4.79 17.36 16.12
CA GLY A 22 5.99 16.55 15.97
C GLY A 22 5.69 15.17 15.37
N ARG A 23 6.61 14.67 14.54
CA ARG A 23 6.46 13.38 13.82
C ARG A 23 6.16 12.22 14.78
N ASP A 24 6.98 12.05 15.80
CA ASP A 24 6.90 10.85 16.66
C ASP A 24 5.61 10.86 17.50
N ALA A 25 5.25 12.01 18.06
CA ALA A 25 4.00 12.19 18.77
C ALA A 25 2.78 11.99 17.85
N CYS A 26 2.85 12.44 16.60
CA CYS A 26 1.80 12.17 15.60
C CYS A 26 1.64 10.67 15.34
N MET A 27 2.74 9.93 15.12
CA MET A 27 2.70 8.48 14.93
C MET A 27 2.13 7.76 16.17
N ARG A 28 2.50 8.17 17.39
CA ARG A 28 1.88 7.64 18.62
C ARG A 28 0.38 7.83 18.64
N GLY A 29 -0.10 9.01 18.23
CA GLY A 29 -1.53 9.30 18.14
C GLY A 29 -2.27 8.39 17.15
N VAL A 30 -1.64 8.13 16.00
CA VAL A 30 -2.16 7.19 14.99
C VAL A 30 -2.21 5.76 15.53
N LEU A 31 -1.14 5.28 16.18
CA LEU A 31 -1.09 3.93 16.75
C LEU A 31 -2.11 3.75 17.88
N MET A 32 -2.23 4.75 18.76
CA MET A 32 -3.23 4.73 19.83
C MET A 32 -4.66 4.60 19.29
N HIS A 33 -5.00 5.33 18.21
CA HIS A 33 -6.31 5.23 17.57
C HIS A 33 -6.50 3.94 16.77
N GLY A 34 -5.51 3.59 15.94
CA GLY A 34 -5.58 2.44 15.03
C GLY A 34 -5.65 1.09 15.74
N LEU A 35 -5.02 0.99 16.92
CA LEU A 35 -5.05 -0.20 17.76
C LEU A 35 -6.15 -0.16 18.84
N GLY A 36 -6.97 0.89 18.88
CA GLY A 36 -8.03 1.04 19.88
C GLY A 36 -7.52 1.12 21.32
N LEU A 37 -6.30 1.62 21.53
CA LEU A 37 -5.68 1.70 22.86
C LEU A 37 -6.32 2.81 23.69
N GLY A 38 -6.41 2.58 25.01
CA GLY A 38 -6.89 3.58 25.94
C GLY A 38 -6.03 4.85 25.93
N LEU A 39 -6.63 5.99 26.25
CA LEU A 39 -5.98 7.32 26.22
C LEU A 39 -4.82 7.49 27.21
N ASP A 40 -4.67 6.55 28.15
CA ASP A 40 -3.64 6.52 29.19
C ASP A 40 -2.61 5.40 28.98
N VAL A 41 -2.52 4.88 27.75
CA VAL A 41 -1.49 3.91 27.38
C VAL A 41 -0.08 4.44 27.67
N ASP A 42 0.76 3.54 28.18
CA ASP A 42 2.12 3.85 28.56
C ASP A 42 2.97 4.17 27.33
N LYS A 43 3.57 5.36 27.33
CA LYS A 43 4.47 5.84 26.27
C LYS A 43 5.56 4.83 25.89
N PRO A 44 6.27 4.17 26.83
CA PRO A 44 7.30 3.19 26.48
C PRO A 44 6.78 2.00 25.69
N ALA A 45 5.52 1.59 25.90
CA ALA A 45 4.92 0.49 25.16
C ALA A 45 4.67 0.88 23.69
N ILE A 46 4.22 2.11 23.43
CA ILE A 46 4.07 2.61 22.05
C ILE A 46 5.44 2.87 21.43
N ASP A 47 6.38 3.46 22.17
CA ASP A 47 7.74 3.72 21.68
C ASP A 47 8.45 2.41 21.29
N ALA A 48 8.23 1.30 22.01
CA ALA A 48 8.74 -0.02 21.64
C ALA A 48 8.16 -0.54 20.31
N LEU A 49 6.88 -0.29 20.03
CA LEU A 49 6.27 -0.62 18.74
C LEU A 49 6.87 0.21 17.59
N MET A 50 7.21 1.47 17.86
CA MET A 50 7.84 2.35 16.87
C MET A 50 9.33 2.05 16.67
N ALA A 51 10.00 1.48 17.66
CA ALA A 51 11.43 1.16 17.61
C ALA A 51 11.74 -0.11 16.77
N HIS A 52 10.73 -0.90 16.41
CA HIS A 52 10.92 -2.16 15.68
C HIS A 52 11.25 -1.99 14.18
N ASP A 53 11.25 -0.75 13.66
CA ASP A 53 11.45 -0.45 12.24
C ASP A 53 12.92 -0.21 11.83
N ASP A 54 13.86 -0.15 12.78
CA ASP A 54 15.23 0.31 12.50
C ASP A 54 16.33 -0.79 12.44
N ASP A 55 16.07 -2.08 12.76
CA ASP A 55 17.15 -3.09 12.70
C ASP A 55 16.79 -4.52 12.24
N ASP A 56 15.53 -4.81 11.88
CA ASP A 56 15.18 -6.08 11.25
C ASP A 56 14.69 -5.80 9.84
N GLY A 57 15.48 -6.22 8.85
CA GLY A 57 15.03 -6.24 7.46
C GLY A 57 13.77 -7.08 7.39
N PHE A 58 12.62 -6.42 7.33
CA PHE A 58 11.27 -6.98 7.20
C PHE A 58 11.29 -8.28 6.40
N ASP A 59 11.21 -9.42 7.10
CA ASP A 59 11.23 -10.73 6.46
C ASP A 59 9.85 -10.93 5.82
N GLU A 60 9.80 -10.80 4.50
CA GLU A 60 8.60 -10.94 3.67
C GLU A 60 7.85 -12.26 3.94
N ALA A 61 8.50 -13.25 4.55
CA ALA A 61 7.92 -14.52 4.97
C ALA A 61 6.89 -14.41 6.11
N GLU A 62 6.98 -13.42 7.01
CA GLU A 62 6.06 -13.31 8.15
C GLU A 62 4.68 -12.78 7.72
N PHE A 63 4.63 -11.94 6.69
CA PHE A 63 3.39 -11.42 6.11
C PHE A 63 2.59 -12.50 5.35
N ASP A 64 3.29 -13.51 4.81
CA ASP A 64 2.69 -14.64 4.09
C ASP A 64 1.95 -15.61 5.04
N HIS A 65 2.36 -15.67 6.32
CA HIS A 65 1.74 -16.52 7.33
C HIS A 65 0.39 -16.00 7.86
N LEU A 66 0.17 -14.68 7.85
CA LEU A 66 -1.09 -14.06 8.33
C LEU A 66 -2.19 -14.05 7.26
N HIS A 67 -1.83 -14.19 5.98
CA HIS A 67 -2.74 -14.23 4.84
C HIS A 67 -2.77 -15.61 4.14
N GLY A 68 -2.80 -16.69 4.92
CA GLY A 68 -3.46 -17.94 4.55
C GLY A 68 -3.21 -18.45 3.12
N ALA A 69 -1.96 -18.73 2.77
CA ALA A 69 -1.68 -19.64 1.67
C ALA A 69 -2.02 -21.07 2.12
N ALA A 70 -3.13 -21.61 1.61
CA ALA A 70 -3.44 -23.03 1.74
C ALA A 70 -2.29 -23.85 1.12
N SER A 71 -1.78 -24.79 1.92
CA SER A 71 -0.76 -25.76 1.56
C SER A 71 -1.09 -26.50 0.26
N ALA A 72 -0.13 -26.56 -0.67
CA ALA A 72 -0.04 -27.62 -1.67
C ALA A 72 1.45 -27.87 -2.04
N PRO A 73 1.83 -29.12 -2.37
CA PRO A 73 3.14 -29.64 -2.03
C PRO A 73 4.21 -29.43 -3.10
N ASP A 74 5.41 -29.27 -2.56
CA ASP A 74 6.76 -29.46 -3.09
C ASP A 74 6.86 -30.18 -4.45
N THR A 75 7.35 -29.46 -5.48
CA THR A 75 7.88 -30.07 -6.70
C THR A 75 9.29 -29.51 -6.93
N PRO A 76 10.35 -30.34 -6.88
CA PRO A 76 11.72 -29.87 -6.99
C PRO A 76 12.13 -29.82 -8.46
N GLY A 77 12.42 -28.62 -8.97
CA GLY A 77 13.27 -28.50 -10.15
C GLY A 77 12.89 -27.41 -11.14
N ARG A 78 13.41 -26.20 -10.93
CA ARG A 78 14.41 -25.63 -11.86
C ARG A 78 14.96 -24.33 -11.30
N LEU A 79 16.27 -24.35 -11.07
CA LEU A 79 17.11 -23.20 -10.80
C LEU A 79 17.02 -22.20 -11.96
N SER A 80 16.18 -21.18 -11.83
CA SER A 80 16.44 -19.88 -12.44
C SER A 80 16.94 -18.96 -11.34
N ARG A 81 18.25 -19.00 -11.11
CA ARG A 81 18.96 -17.98 -10.34
C ARG A 81 18.83 -16.65 -11.09
N SER A 82 17.71 -15.95 -10.88
CA SER A 82 17.56 -14.57 -11.32
C SER A 82 18.29 -13.66 -10.34
N ARG A 83 19.55 -13.39 -10.69
CA ARG A 83 20.35 -12.20 -10.35
C ARG A 83 19.98 -11.51 -9.04
N THR A 84 20.69 -11.89 -7.99
CA THR A 84 21.30 -10.99 -7.00
C THR A 84 20.95 -9.50 -7.15
N GLY A 85 20.10 -9.01 -6.24
CA GLY A 85 20.49 -7.91 -5.35
C GLY A 85 20.80 -6.56 -6.00
N ARG A 86 20.20 -6.20 -7.14
CA ARG A 86 20.00 -4.78 -7.44
C ARG A 86 18.75 -4.40 -6.67
N ALA A 87 18.89 -3.62 -5.59
CA ALA A 87 17.77 -2.93 -4.98
C ALA A 87 17.09 -2.10 -6.08
N THR A 88 16.09 -2.68 -6.73
CA THR A 88 15.35 -2.09 -7.82
C THR A 88 14.57 -0.96 -7.19
N ARG A 89 15.03 0.27 -7.44
CA ARG A 89 14.37 1.48 -6.94
C ARG A 89 12.88 1.38 -7.28
N LEU A 90 12.04 1.68 -6.29
CA LEU A 90 10.60 1.75 -6.49
C LEU A 90 10.29 2.70 -7.64
N ARG A 91 9.39 2.27 -8.51
CA ARG A 91 8.88 3.05 -9.63
C ARG A 91 7.37 3.01 -9.59
N LEU A 92 6.75 4.08 -10.08
CA LEU A 92 5.32 4.07 -10.30
C LEU A 92 5.01 3.08 -11.41
N TYR A 93 4.04 2.21 -11.15
CA TYR A 93 3.39 1.38 -12.15
C TYR A 93 1.90 1.68 -12.14
N THR A 94 1.29 1.67 -13.31
CA THR A 94 -0.16 1.67 -13.48
C THR A 94 -0.59 0.40 -14.16
N ALA A 95 -1.71 -0.17 -13.73
CA ALA A 95 -2.37 -1.27 -14.41
C ALA A 95 -3.79 -0.87 -14.76
N THR A 96 -4.21 -1.21 -15.98
CA THR A 96 -5.61 -1.05 -16.41
C THR A 96 -6.19 -2.40 -16.79
N LEU A 97 -7.43 -2.62 -16.38
CA LEU A 97 -8.20 -3.82 -16.61
C LEU A 97 -9.57 -3.45 -17.14
N ALA A 98 -10.04 -4.18 -18.15
CA ALA A 98 -11.44 -4.20 -18.53
C ALA A 98 -11.83 -5.63 -18.86
N ASP A 99 -12.91 -6.11 -18.25
CA ASP A 99 -13.48 -7.42 -18.54
C ASP A 99 -15.01 -7.35 -18.48
N THR A 100 -15.68 -8.30 -19.12
CA THR A 100 -17.13 -8.43 -19.08
C THR A 100 -17.50 -9.86 -18.76
N ARG A 101 -18.13 -10.08 -17.59
CA ARG A 101 -18.61 -11.38 -17.12
C ARG A 101 -20.03 -11.25 -16.60
N ASP A 102 -20.88 -12.23 -16.90
CA ASP A 102 -22.24 -12.32 -16.34
C ASP A 102 -23.07 -11.03 -16.48
N ASN A 103 -23.02 -10.39 -17.65
CA ASN A 103 -23.65 -9.08 -17.93
C ASN A 103 -23.16 -7.92 -17.04
N VAL A 104 -22.02 -8.08 -16.39
CA VAL A 104 -21.33 -7.01 -15.65
C VAL A 104 -20.01 -6.72 -16.32
N MET A 105 -19.85 -5.49 -16.81
CA MET A 105 -18.57 -4.97 -17.24
C MET A 105 -17.82 -4.41 -16.03
N ILE A 106 -16.61 -4.90 -15.80
CA ILE A 106 -15.70 -4.40 -14.78
C ILE A 106 -14.59 -3.62 -15.49
N GLN A 107 -14.40 -2.38 -15.09
CA GLN A 107 -13.24 -1.58 -15.47
C GLN A 107 -12.49 -1.20 -14.19
N ALA A 108 -11.18 -1.37 -14.20
CA ALA A 108 -10.35 -1.02 -13.06
C ALA A 108 -9.06 -0.34 -13.49
N PHE A 109 -8.64 0.59 -12.64
CA PHE A 109 -7.36 1.25 -12.69
C PHE A 109 -6.66 1.04 -11.34
N HIS A 110 -5.41 0.61 -11.41
CA HIS A 110 -4.52 0.49 -10.27
C HIS A 110 -3.27 1.33 -10.50
N ALA A 111 -2.80 2.05 -9.49
CA ALA A 111 -1.50 2.70 -9.49
C ALA A 111 -0.79 2.42 -8.17
N SER A 112 0.45 1.96 -8.23
CA SER A 112 1.25 1.73 -7.03
C SER A 112 2.74 1.82 -7.31
N MET A 113 3.52 1.96 -6.25
CA MET A 113 4.96 1.87 -6.33
C MET A 113 5.38 0.39 -6.23
N ALA A 114 6.18 -0.04 -7.18
CA ALA A 114 6.69 -1.40 -7.23
C ALA A 114 8.10 -1.45 -7.79
N ARG A 115 8.80 -2.55 -7.53
CA ARG A 115 10.15 -2.85 -8.02
C ARG A 115 10.13 -3.32 -9.47
N ASN A 116 9.04 -3.97 -9.88
CA ASN A 116 8.84 -4.53 -11.20
C ASN A 116 7.34 -4.75 -11.47
N ALA A 117 6.98 -5.19 -12.69
CA ALA A 117 5.61 -5.46 -13.07
C ALA A 117 5.02 -6.71 -12.40
N GLU A 118 5.85 -7.70 -12.03
CA GLU A 118 5.40 -8.94 -11.38
C GLU A 118 4.85 -8.69 -9.97
N GLU A 119 5.45 -7.76 -9.23
CA GLU A 119 4.95 -7.34 -7.92
C GLU A 119 3.56 -6.69 -8.03
N VAL A 120 3.33 -5.90 -9.08
CA VAL A 120 2.00 -5.34 -9.37
C VAL A 120 1.02 -6.45 -9.75
N ARG A 121 1.46 -7.40 -10.58
CA ARG A 121 0.65 -8.56 -10.97
C ARG A 121 0.22 -9.37 -9.75
N ALA A 122 1.15 -9.70 -8.84
CA ALA A 122 0.84 -10.41 -7.60
C ALA A 122 -0.23 -9.70 -6.75
N ARG A 123 -0.15 -8.36 -6.64
CA ARG A 123 -1.18 -7.55 -5.96
C ARG A 123 -2.54 -7.62 -6.68
N LEU A 124 -2.55 -7.61 -8.01
CA LEU A 124 -3.78 -7.75 -8.79
C LEU A 124 -4.39 -9.15 -8.64
N VAL A 125 -3.58 -10.21 -8.58
CA VAL A 125 -4.05 -11.59 -8.36
C VAL A 125 -4.83 -11.68 -7.06
N GLY A 126 -4.31 -11.10 -5.97
CA GLY A 126 -5.00 -11.11 -4.67
C GLY A 126 -6.34 -10.37 -4.67
N ARG A 127 -6.54 -9.42 -5.59
CA ARG A 127 -7.75 -8.56 -5.62
C ARG A 127 -8.78 -8.98 -6.66
N PHE A 128 -8.34 -9.34 -7.86
CA PHE A 128 -9.19 -9.61 -9.01
C PHE A 128 -9.14 -11.08 -9.45
N GLY A 129 -8.28 -11.89 -8.81
CA GLY A 129 -8.03 -13.26 -9.22
C GLY A 129 -6.99 -13.36 -10.34
N PRO A 130 -6.47 -14.58 -10.59
CA PRO A 130 -5.36 -14.81 -11.50
C PRO A 130 -5.68 -14.44 -12.95
N ASP A 131 -6.87 -14.80 -13.45
CA ASP A 131 -7.25 -14.58 -14.85
C ASP A 131 -7.28 -13.09 -15.22
N LEU A 132 -7.85 -12.26 -14.34
CA LEU A 132 -7.94 -10.81 -14.56
C LEU A 132 -6.58 -10.14 -14.39
N ALA A 133 -5.78 -10.58 -13.41
CA ALA A 133 -4.42 -10.08 -13.25
C ALA A 133 -3.56 -10.37 -14.49
N ASP A 134 -3.71 -11.54 -15.11
CA ASP A 134 -3.02 -11.93 -16.33
C ASP A 134 -3.38 -11.07 -17.54
N ALA A 135 -4.66 -10.69 -17.66
CA ALA A 135 -5.15 -9.81 -18.71
C ALA A 135 -4.83 -8.31 -18.51
N ALA A 136 -4.34 -7.90 -17.34
CA ALA A 136 -4.09 -6.50 -17.03
C ALA A 136 -2.93 -5.91 -17.86
N ASP A 137 -3.13 -4.71 -18.42
CA ASP A 137 -2.08 -3.92 -19.07
C ASP A 137 -1.29 -3.15 -18.01
N ILE A 138 -0.13 -3.69 -17.61
CA ILE A 138 0.75 -3.12 -16.58
C ILE A 138 1.88 -2.33 -17.25
N ARG A 139 2.00 -1.05 -16.89
CA ARG A 139 2.99 -0.12 -17.47
C ARG A 139 3.69 0.71 -16.41
N PRO A 140 4.97 1.08 -16.64
CA PRO A 140 5.65 2.06 -15.80
C PRO A 140 5.11 3.47 -16.06
N GLY A 141 4.84 4.21 -14.98
CA GLY A 141 4.28 5.57 -15.03
C GLY A 141 2.81 5.61 -15.44
N ILE A 142 2.22 6.80 -15.47
CA ILE A 142 0.81 6.99 -15.83
C ILE A 142 0.64 7.33 -17.33
N HIS A 143 -0.15 6.53 -18.03
CA HIS A 143 -0.52 6.78 -19.43
C HIS A 143 -1.87 7.49 -19.54
N ARG A 144 -1.86 8.82 -19.45
CA ARG A 144 -3.08 9.66 -19.50
C ARG A 144 -4.01 9.38 -20.68
N ALA A 145 -3.45 9.10 -21.86
CA ALA A 145 -4.26 8.89 -23.07
C ALA A 145 -4.86 7.48 -23.18
N SER A 146 -4.73 6.64 -22.13
CA SER A 146 -5.39 5.33 -22.11
C SER A 146 -6.91 5.53 -21.90
N PRO A 147 -7.78 4.86 -22.67
CA PRO A 147 -9.23 5.03 -22.55
C PRO A 147 -9.75 4.81 -21.12
N ILE A 148 -9.26 3.78 -20.43
CA ILE A 148 -9.67 3.47 -19.04
C ILE A 148 -9.21 4.58 -18.10
N VAL A 149 -8.01 5.14 -18.29
CA VAL A 149 -7.51 6.24 -17.46
C VAL A 149 -8.35 7.50 -17.67
N MET A 150 -8.66 7.85 -18.93
CA MET A 150 -9.49 9.01 -19.25
C MET A 150 -10.92 8.88 -18.70
N ALA A 151 -11.46 7.66 -18.66
CA ALA A 151 -12.82 7.41 -18.22
C ALA A 151 -12.95 7.32 -16.68
N LEU A 152 -12.00 6.66 -16.00
CA LEU A 152 -12.14 6.32 -14.58
C LEU A 152 -11.35 7.24 -13.64
N VAL A 153 -10.28 7.89 -14.08
CA VAL A 153 -9.33 8.56 -13.17
C VAL A 153 -9.53 10.08 -13.20
N PRO A 154 -10.04 10.70 -12.12
CA PRO A 154 -10.17 12.16 -12.06
C PRO A 154 -8.81 12.85 -12.18
N ASP A 155 -8.77 14.06 -12.77
CA ASP A 155 -7.53 14.80 -12.98
C ASP A 155 -6.75 15.06 -11.69
N ALA A 156 -7.45 15.35 -10.58
CA ALA A 156 -6.81 15.52 -9.28
C ALA A 156 -6.04 14.27 -8.82
N VAL A 157 -6.56 13.08 -9.13
CA VAL A 157 -5.90 11.80 -8.81
C VAL A 157 -4.69 11.59 -9.71
N VAL A 158 -4.77 11.97 -11.00
CA VAL A 158 -3.63 11.92 -11.92
C VAL A 158 -2.49 12.82 -11.44
N GLU A 159 -2.78 14.04 -11.01
CA GLU A 159 -1.77 14.95 -10.47
C GLU A 159 -1.16 14.43 -9.16
N MET A 160 -1.98 13.83 -8.28
CA MET A 160 -1.48 13.15 -7.08
C MET A 160 -0.51 12.01 -7.42
N ILE A 161 -0.89 11.14 -8.37
CA ILE A 161 -0.05 10.02 -8.84
C ILE A 161 1.29 10.53 -9.41
N ARG A 162 1.26 11.62 -10.19
CA ARG A 162 2.47 12.25 -10.74
C ARG A 162 3.37 12.84 -9.66
N ARG A 163 2.77 13.50 -8.66
CA ARG A 163 3.52 14.03 -7.52
C ARG A 163 4.24 12.90 -6.78
N MET A 164 3.56 11.78 -6.57
CA MET A 164 4.16 10.61 -5.93
C MET A 164 5.27 9.98 -6.77
N GLN A 165 5.15 9.96 -8.10
CA GLN A 165 6.22 9.53 -8.99
C GLN A 165 7.50 10.38 -8.82
N GLY A 166 7.34 11.69 -8.59
CA GLY A 166 8.45 12.59 -8.26
C GLY A 166 9.07 12.28 -6.90
N ASP A 167 8.24 12.02 -5.89
CA ASP A 167 8.64 11.77 -4.50
C ASP A 167 8.80 10.27 -4.14
N HIS A 168 9.25 9.46 -5.10
CA HIS A 168 9.39 8.00 -4.98
C HIS A 168 10.38 7.51 -3.91
N ARG A 169 11.13 8.41 -3.27
CA ARG A 169 12.08 8.11 -2.17
C ARG A 169 11.47 8.34 -0.79
N SER A 170 10.32 9.00 -0.72
CA SER A 170 9.60 9.21 0.53
C SER A 170 9.13 7.87 1.12
N PRO A 171 9.12 7.70 2.45
CA PRO A 171 8.55 6.53 3.10
C PRO A 171 7.10 6.26 2.66
N ALA A 172 6.32 7.32 2.39
CA ALA A 172 4.94 7.21 1.90
C ALA A 172 4.83 6.59 0.50
N ALA A 173 5.90 6.61 -0.30
CA ALA A 173 5.91 5.96 -1.61
C ALA A 173 5.81 4.43 -1.47
N ARG A 174 6.29 3.83 -0.38
CA ARG A 174 6.25 2.37 -0.18
C ARG A 174 4.83 1.83 -0.04
N THR A 175 3.96 2.60 0.59
CA THR A 175 2.56 2.23 0.85
C THR A 175 1.58 2.88 -0.11
N PHE A 176 2.08 3.63 -1.09
CA PHE A 176 1.24 4.30 -2.08
C PHE A 176 0.51 3.29 -2.97
N GLY A 177 -0.81 3.34 -2.92
CA GLY A 177 -1.71 2.60 -3.78
C GLY A 177 -2.95 3.43 -4.07
N VAL A 178 -3.39 3.40 -5.32
CA VAL A 178 -4.66 3.96 -5.77
C VAL A 178 -5.36 2.88 -6.56
N ASP A 179 -6.58 2.57 -6.16
CA ASP A 179 -7.46 1.63 -6.84
C ASP A 179 -8.78 2.31 -7.15
N ILE A 180 -9.15 2.32 -8.42
CA ILE A 180 -10.46 2.81 -8.88
C ILE A 180 -11.09 1.70 -9.68
N GLN A 181 -12.32 1.36 -9.33
CA GLN A 181 -13.08 0.32 -10.00
C GLN A 181 -14.48 0.84 -10.30
N GLN A 182 -14.96 0.52 -11.49
CA GLN A 182 -16.34 0.74 -11.92
C GLN A 182 -16.92 -0.58 -12.41
N CYS A 183 -18.09 -0.92 -11.88
CA CYS A 183 -18.91 -2.03 -12.37
C CYS A 183 -20.13 -1.45 -13.08
N ILE A 184 -20.38 -1.87 -14.33
CA ILE A 184 -21.55 -1.47 -15.11
C ILE A 184 -22.37 -2.72 -15.35
N GLN A 185 -23.61 -2.71 -14.87
CA GLN A 185 -24.57 -3.77 -15.12
C GLN A 185 -25.37 -3.41 -16.38
N ALA A 186 -25.40 -4.33 -17.35
CA ALA A 186 -26.20 -4.22 -18.56
C ALA A 186 -27.67 -4.60 -18.31
#